data_AF-A0A9Q3L8N2-F1
#
_entry.id   AF-A0A9Q3L8N2-F1
#
_cell.length_a   1.000
_cell.length_b   1.000
_cell.length_c   1.000
_cell.angle_alpha   90.00
_cell.angle_beta   90.00
_cell.angle_gamma   90.00
#
_symmetry.space_group_name_H-M   'P 1'
#
loop_
_entity.id
_entity.type
_entity.pdbx_description
1 polymer ?
#
loop_
_entity_poly.entity_id
_entity_poly.type
_entity_poly.pdbx_seq_one_letter_code
_entity_poly.pdbx_strand_id
1 'polypeptide(L)'
;MTKRKILTLGLASTVVALPLLSTAISCTDSKEVNELKAKIEKMEKDHAKELEDQKALAKVALNSKLNASSNLWNTLAPEKSAMGLTIYNLAKHAFDVMSKQENIVTNKVIVHKSEQNTTVEIQATNENEYIPVVFMDLDETVLNNIAYQNWLLLNNQTYNGAEWAKFVNSAVSTEVKGAIEFIKYVYDHGGVVMFNSNRQQRSQIEPSKLNLNKLGLDNAYMPNWIWWMKGTNASGTSDKPWTTTTGTSSKEERMNFVSTNKLEIEEGKTVAFRVVMKVGDDINDFNDNFTKDAKAVSDYELVNNLINTSAVGKLYGNLDLNNKEQFYNPTTKQWETRDWSASYILIPGNASYGSFIERTTKSRNPRIELYESILSKFSEFNH
;
A
#
# COMPACT_ATOMS: atom_id res chain seq x y z
N MET A 1 -0.33 -39.94 5.13
CA MET A 1 1.03 -39.85 5.74
C MET A 1 2.06 -40.21 4.68
N THR A 2 2.56 -39.22 3.95
CA THR A 2 3.56 -39.41 2.90
C THR A 2 4.92 -39.06 3.49
N LYS A 3 5.82 -40.05 3.56
CA LYS A 3 7.15 -39.94 4.18
C LYS A 3 7.95 -38.80 3.55
N ARG A 4 8.10 -37.68 4.25
CA ARG A 4 9.13 -36.67 3.97
C ARG A 4 10.49 -37.32 4.23
N LYS A 5 11.25 -37.56 3.18
CA LYS A 5 12.69 -37.83 3.30
C LYS A 5 13.35 -36.57 3.82
N ILE A 6 13.75 -36.60 5.09
CA ILE A 6 14.69 -35.65 5.66
C ILE A 6 16.00 -35.88 4.90
N LEU A 7 16.31 -34.99 3.97
CA LEU A 7 17.61 -34.96 3.32
C LEU A 7 18.61 -34.51 4.38
N THR A 8 19.38 -35.46 4.89
CA THR A 8 20.51 -35.23 5.80
C THR A 8 21.48 -34.24 5.16
N LEU A 9 21.73 -33.11 5.84
CA LEU A 9 22.89 -32.25 5.61
C LEU A 9 24.15 -33.11 5.67
N GLY A 10 24.77 -33.37 4.52
CA GLY A 10 25.97 -34.18 4.46
C GLY A 10 26.49 -34.30 3.04
N LEU A 11 26.80 -33.18 2.39
CA LEU A 11 27.49 -33.16 1.09
C LEU A 11 28.28 -31.86 0.85
N ALA A 12 28.79 -31.23 1.92
CA ALA A 12 29.78 -30.14 1.80
C ALA A 12 31.19 -30.66 1.41
N SER A 13 31.38 -31.97 1.30
CA SER A 13 32.68 -32.61 1.05
C SER A 13 33.01 -32.89 -0.42
N THR A 14 32.11 -32.62 -1.39
CA THR A 14 32.38 -32.86 -2.82
C THR A 14 32.88 -31.63 -3.58
N VAL A 15 32.86 -30.44 -2.97
CA VAL A 15 33.11 -29.15 -3.65
C VAL A 15 34.58 -28.91 -4.05
N VAL A 16 35.54 -29.61 -3.45
CA VAL A 16 36.98 -29.37 -3.72
C VAL A 16 37.55 -30.26 -4.84
N ALA A 17 36.85 -31.32 -5.26
CA ALA A 17 37.43 -32.32 -6.17
C ALA A 17 37.19 -32.06 -7.68
N LEU A 18 36.19 -31.26 -8.06
CA LEU A 18 35.78 -31.12 -9.47
C LEU A 18 36.67 -30.22 -10.36
N PRO A 19 37.19 -29.07 -9.90
CA PRO A 19 38.11 -28.24 -10.71
C PRO A 19 39.46 -28.93 -10.99
N LEU A 20 39.83 -29.91 -10.16
CA LEU A 20 41.05 -30.71 -10.30
C LEU A 20 40.92 -31.81 -11.36
N LEU A 21 39.70 -32.27 -11.67
CA LEU A 21 39.50 -33.25 -12.74
C LEU A 21 39.54 -32.60 -14.14
N SER A 22 38.92 -31.43 -14.33
CA SER A 22 38.85 -30.78 -15.65
C SER A 22 40.22 -30.35 -16.18
N THR A 23 41.15 -29.98 -15.28
CA THR A 23 42.53 -29.60 -15.60
C THR A 23 43.43 -30.79 -15.97
N ALA A 24 43.16 -31.99 -15.44
CA ALA A 24 43.91 -33.21 -15.76
C ALA A 24 43.52 -33.84 -17.12
N ILE A 25 42.35 -33.49 -17.66
CA ILE A 25 41.76 -34.10 -18.86
C ILE A 25 42.08 -33.30 -20.16
N SER A 26 42.86 -32.21 -20.07
CA SER A 26 43.18 -31.35 -21.22
C SER A 26 44.19 -31.92 -22.23
N CYS A 27 44.83 -33.06 -21.91
CA CYS A 27 45.96 -33.59 -22.68
C CYS A 27 45.67 -34.82 -23.55
N THR A 28 44.42 -35.19 -23.83
CA THR A 28 44.12 -36.32 -24.73
C THR A 28 42.79 -36.14 -25.47
N ASP A 29 42.81 -36.18 -26.80
CA ASP A 29 41.64 -36.01 -27.66
C ASP A 29 41.00 -37.39 -27.96
N SER A 30 40.47 -38.03 -26.91
CA SER A 30 39.75 -39.31 -27.04
C SER A 30 38.24 -39.09 -26.92
N LYS A 31 37.46 -39.93 -27.61
CA LYS A 31 35.99 -39.91 -27.55
C LYS A 31 35.47 -40.03 -26.11
N GLU A 32 36.12 -40.88 -25.31
CA GLU A 32 35.81 -41.10 -23.89
C GLU A 32 36.08 -39.86 -23.05
N VAL A 33 37.18 -39.14 -23.32
CA VAL A 33 37.50 -37.86 -22.68
C VAL A 33 36.43 -36.80 -22.99
N ASN A 34 36.00 -36.70 -24.25
CA ASN A 34 34.99 -35.72 -24.65
C ASN A 34 33.59 -36.06 -24.07
N GLU A 35 33.23 -37.34 -23.97
CA GLU A 35 32.01 -37.78 -23.28
C GLU A 35 32.06 -37.48 -21.77
N LEU A 36 33.23 -37.63 -21.13
CA LEU A 36 33.42 -37.32 -19.72
C LEU A 36 33.32 -35.80 -19.46
N LYS A 37 33.92 -34.97 -20.32
CA LYS A 37 33.78 -33.50 -20.26
C LYS A 37 32.32 -33.06 -20.35
N ALA A 38 31.56 -33.60 -21.31
CA ALA A 38 30.13 -33.28 -21.46
C ALA A 38 29.29 -33.68 -20.23
N LYS A 39 29.64 -34.80 -19.57
CA LYS A 39 29.00 -35.21 -18.30
C LYS A 39 29.34 -34.25 -17.16
N ILE A 40 30.59 -33.81 -17.04
CA ILE A 40 31.02 -32.83 -16.03
C ILE A 40 30.30 -31.50 -16.25
N GLU A 41 30.28 -30.96 -17.47
CA GLU A 41 29.57 -29.71 -17.78
C GLU A 41 28.07 -29.79 -17.46
N LYS A 42 27.44 -30.94 -17.73
CA LYS A 42 26.04 -31.17 -17.38
C LYS A 42 25.84 -31.20 -15.87
N MET A 43 26.71 -31.90 -15.13
CA MET A 43 26.67 -31.93 -13.66
C MET A 43 26.88 -30.55 -13.05
N GLU A 44 27.79 -29.74 -13.59
CA GLU A 44 28.01 -28.35 -13.15
C GLU A 44 26.75 -27.49 -13.35
N LYS A 45 26.08 -27.62 -14.50
CA LYS A 45 24.82 -26.92 -14.78
C LYS A 45 23.68 -27.39 -13.87
N ASP A 46 23.53 -28.69 -13.68
CA ASP A 46 22.49 -29.27 -12.82
C ASP A 46 22.72 -28.85 -11.35
N HIS A 47 23.98 -28.84 -10.88
CA HIS A 47 24.32 -28.37 -9.54
C HIS A 47 24.11 -26.87 -9.35
N ALA A 48 24.47 -26.04 -10.34
CA ALA A 48 24.22 -24.60 -10.30
C ALA A 48 22.71 -24.30 -10.18
N LYS A 49 21.90 -25.05 -10.93
CA LYS A 49 20.43 -24.97 -10.85
C LYS A 49 19.91 -25.43 -9.49
N GLU A 50 20.40 -26.55 -8.97
CA GLU A 50 20.01 -27.04 -7.64
C GLU A 50 20.36 -26.03 -6.53
N LEU A 51 21.53 -25.39 -6.63
CA LEU A 51 21.94 -24.33 -5.70
C LEU A 51 21.05 -23.09 -5.80
N GLU A 52 20.62 -22.72 -7.02
CA GLU A 52 19.67 -21.63 -7.24
C GLU A 52 18.30 -21.96 -6.62
N ASP A 53 17.79 -23.18 -6.85
CA ASP A 53 16.53 -23.68 -6.28
C ASP A 53 16.60 -23.71 -4.74
N GLN A 54 17.72 -24.17 -4.16
CA GLN A 54 17.95 -24.18 -2.71
C GLN A 54 17.99 -22.76 -2.12
N LYS A 55 18.64 -21.80 -2.79
CA LYS A 55 18.64 -20.39 -2.38
C LYS A 55 17.24 -19.78 -2.45
N ALA A 56 16.47 -20.11 -3.49
CA ALA A 56 15.08 -19.68 -3.61
C ALA A 56 14.20 -20.25 -2.48
N LEU A 57 14.34 -21.54 -2.17
CA LEU A 57 13.64 -22.23 -1.08
C LEU A 57 14.00 -21.66 0.30
N ALA A 58 15.29 -21.43 0.56
CA ALA A 58 15.73 -20.78 1.77
C ALA A 58 15.04 -19.41 1.89
N LYS A 59 15.13 -18.58 0.83
CA LYS A 59 14.56 -17.23 0.79
C LYS A 59 13.09 -17.16 1.15
N VAL A 60 12.34 -18.12 0.64
CA VAL A 60 10.94 -18.26 0.99
C VAL A 60 10.78 -18.64 2.45
N ALA A 61 11.47 -19.67 2.95
CA ALA A 61 11.32 -20.17 4.33
C ALA A 61 11.60 -19.11 5.41
N LEU A 62 12.51 -18.15 5.19
CA LEU A 62 12.76 -17.09 6.16
C LEU A 62 11.75 -15.94 6.08
N ASN A 63 11.38 -15.52 4.86
CA ASN A 63 10.24 -14.61 4.65
C ASN A 63 8.98 -15.18 5.31
N SER A 64 8.80 -16.50 5.22
CA SER A 64 7.69 -17.20 5.85
C SER A 64 7.69 -17.05 7.38
N LYS A 65 8.84 -17.12 8.04
CA LYS A 65 8.93 -17.00 9.51
C LYS A 65 8.71 -15.58 10.01
N LEU A 66 9.28 -14.58 9.35
CA LEU A 66 9.13 -13.16 9.73
C LEU A 66 7.70 -12.66 9.49
N ASN A 67 7.12 -12.99 8.34
CA ASN A 67 5.77 -12.56 8.01
C ASN A 67 4.71 -13.40 8.74
N ALA A 68 5.02 -14.63 9.20
CA ALA A 68 4.04 -15.46 9.92
C ALA A 68 3.55 -14.78 11.21
N SER A 69 4.45 -14.25 12.05
CA SER A 69 4.04 -13.60 13.30
C SER A 69 3.22 -12.33 13.04
N SER A 70 3.67 -11.51 12.08
CA SER A 70 2.97 -10.30 11.68
C SER A 70 1.59 -10.58 11.09
N ASN A 71 1.51 -11.53 10.15
CA ASN A 71 0.25 -11.94 9.56
C ASN A 71 -0.68 -12.59 10.58
N LEU A 72 -0.16 -13.38 11.52
CA LEU A 72 -0.95 -13.98 12.60
C LEU A 72 -1.56 -12.91 13.49
N TRP A 73 -0.76 -11.92 13.91
CA TRP A 73 -1.26 -10.77 14.66
C TRP A 73 -2.32 -10.01 13.85
N ASN A 74 -2.05 -9.68 12.59
CA ASN A 74 -3.02 -8.99 11.73
C ASN A 74 -4.32 -9.79 11.48
N THR A 75 -4.26 -11.12 11.51
CA THR A 75 -5.40 -12.00 11.25
C THR A 75 -6.24 -12.24 12.50
N LEU A 76 -5.59 -12.43 13.66
CA LEU A 76 -6.26 -12.96 14.86
C LEU A 76 -6.30 -11.98 16.03
N ALA A 77 -5.42 -10.99 16.09
CA ALA A 77 -5.29 -10.14 17.26
C ALA A 77 -6.52 -9.22 17.40
N PRO A 78 -7.26 -9.29 18.52
CA PRO A 78 -8.34 -8.34 18.77
C PRO A 78 -7.81 -6.90 18.87
N GLU A 79 -6.55 -6.71 19.25
CA GLU A 79 -5.86 -5.41 19.28
C GLU A 79 -5.91 -4.75 17.90
N LYS A 80 -5.68 -5.49 16.80
CA LYS A 80 -5.75 -4.93 15.44
C LYS A 80 -7.14 -4.38 15.13
N SER A 81 -8.19 -5.10 15.54
CA SER A 81 -9.57 -4.64 15.37
C SER A 81 -9.88 -3.43 16.25
N ALA A 82 -9.44 -3.44 17.51
CA ALA A 82 -9.62 -2.33 18.45
C ALA A 82 -8.91 -1.06 17.97
N MET A 83 -7.69 -1.19 17.44
CA MET A 83 -6.94 -0.08 16.85
C MET A 83 -7.67 0.53 15.65
N GLY A 84 -8.21 -0.29 14.74
CA GLY A 84 -9.02 0.17 13.62
C GLY A 84 -10.26 0.97 14.07
N LEU A 85 -11.03 0.41 15.00
CA LEU A 85 -12.21 1.09 15.54
C LEU A 85 -11.85 2.41 16.24
N THR A 86 -10.77 2.40 17.02
CA THR A 86 -10.30 3.58 17.76
C THR A 86 -9.89 4.69 16.80
N ILE A 87 -9.09 4.36 15.79
CA ILE A 87 -8.59 5.37 14.85
C ILE A 87 -9.70 5.93 13.97
N TYR A 88 -10.68 5.11 13.55
CA TYR A 88 -11.83 5.60 12.80
C TYR A 88 -12.79 6.42 13.65
N ASN A 89 -12.90 6.18 14.95
CA ASN A 89 -13.64 7.07 15.85
C ASN A 89 -12.94 8.42 16.02
N LEU A 90 -11.60 8.45 16.11
CA LEU A 90 -10.84 9.70 16.03
C LEU A 90 -11.07 10.40 14.68
N ALA A 91 -11.10 9.65 13.58
CA ALA A 91 -11.34 10.20 12.25
C ALA A 91 -12.73 10.85 12.14
N LYS A 92 -13.79 10.26 12.71
CA LYS A 92 -15.12 10.90 12.77
C LYS A 92 -15.03 12.26 13.45
N HIS A 93 -14.40 12.33 14.63
CA HIS A 93 -14.26 13.58 15.37
C HIS A 93 -13.41 14.62 14.61
N ALA A 94 -12.30 14.19 14.02
CA ALA A 94 -11.46 15.07 13.21
C ALA A 94 -12.22 15.60 11.97
N PHE A 95 -13.03 14.77 11.32
CA PHE A 95 -13.86 15.20 10.20
C PHE A 95 -14.88 16.27 10.61
N ASP A 96 -15.54 16.09 11.76
CA ASP A 96 -16.48 17.09 12.29
C ASP A 96 -15.82 18.44 12.56
N VAL A 97 -14.57 18.44 13.06
CA VAL A 97 -13.81 19.67 13.29
C VAL A 97 -13.39 20.28 11.96
N MET A 98 -12.76 19.51 11.09
CA MET A 98 -12.23 20.00 9.81
C MET A 98 -13.34 20.47 8.85
N SER A 99 -14.58 20.01 9.02
CA SER A 99 -15.70 20.43 8.18
C SER A 99 -16.32 21.78 8.60
N LYS A 100 -15.89 22.37 9.72
CA LYS A 100 -16.39 23.66 10.24
C LYS A 100 -15.57 24.87 9.79
N GLN A 101 -14.68 24.67 8.83
CA GLN A 101 -13.80 25.73 8.33
C GLN A 101 -14.56 26.72 7.45
N GLU A 102 -14.00 27.92 7.32
CA GLU A 102 -14.47 28.90 6.35
C GLU A 102 -14.48 28.27 4.95
N ASN A 103 -15.49 28.61 4.14
CA ASN A 103 -15.67 28.17 2.75
C ASN A 103 -15.94 26.65 2.56
N ILE A 104 -15.90 25.84 3.62
CA ILE A 104 -16.32 24.44 3.57
C ILE A 104 -17.85 24.35 3.72
N VAL A 105 -18.52 23.70 2.77
CA VAL A 105 -19.99 23.53 2.76
C VAL A 105 -20.39 22.07 2.85
N THR A 106 -21.25 21.75 3.82
CA THR A 106 -21.73 20.37 4.09
C THR A 106 -23.19 20.16 3.68
N ASN A 107 -23.92 21.22 3.30
CA ASN A 107 -25.30 21.14 2.84
C ASN A 107 -25.44 20.77 1.35
N LYS A 108 -24.32 20.50 0.66
CA LYS A 108 -24.27 20.18 -0.78
C LYS A 108 -24.16 18.68 -1.07
N VAL A 109 -23.97 17.85 -0.05
CA VAL A 109 -23.99 16.39 -0.14
C VAL A 109 -25.15 15.89 0.71
N ILE A 110 -26.12 15.26 0.06
CA ILE A 110 -27.36 14.81 0.70
C ILE A 110 -27.51 13.32 0.46
N VAL A 111 -27.57 12.55 1.55
CA VAL A 111 -27.81 11.11 1.50
C VAL A 111 -29.29 10.86 1.74
N HIS A 112 -29.97 10.30 0.74
CA HIS A 112 -31.36 9.89 0.86
C HIS A 112 -31.40 8.39 1.14
N LYS A 113 -31.98 8.00 2.28
CA LYS A 113 -32.12 6.59 2.69
C LYS A 113 -33.60 6.21 2.69
N SER A 114 -33.92 5.13 2.02
CA SER A 114 -35.23 4.46 2.06
C SER A 114 -35.04 2.99 2.43
N GLU A 115 -36.12 2.28 2.74
CA GLU A 115 -36.05 0.84 3.08
C GLU A 115 -35.40 -0.01 1.98
N GLN A 116 -35.55 0.38 0.70
CA GLN A 116 -35.06 -0.40 -0.44
C GLN A 116 -33.87 0.24 -1.18
N ASN A 117 -33.53 1.51 -0.93
CA ASN A 117 -32.52 2.21 -1.73
C ASN A 117 -31.80 3.33 -0.96
N THR A 118 -30.51 3.48 -1.25
CA THR A 118 -29.70 4.65 -0.85
C THR A 118 -29.31 5.42 -2.09
N THR A 119 -29.48 6.75 -2.08
CA THR A 119 -28.94 7.62 -3.13
C THR A 119 -28.11 8.74 -2.50
N VAL A 120 -27.11 9.21 -3.23
CA VAL A 120 -26.28 10.36 -2.83
C VAL A 120 -26.46 11.44 -3.87
N GLU A 121 -27.01 12.57 -3.46
CA GLU A 121 -27.11 13.77 -4.26
C GLU A 121 -25.94 14.70 -3.95
N ILE A 122 -25.24 15.14 -4.99
CA ILE A 122 -24.24 16.20 -4.88
C ILE A 122 -24.71 17.39 -5.68
N GLN A 123 -24.65 18.57 -5.07
CA GLN A 123 -25.03 19.84 -5.68
C GLN A 123 -23.79 20.62 -6.13
N ALA A 124 -23.96 21.46 -7.15
CA ALA A 124 -22.91 22.37 -7.60
C ALA A 124 -22.53 23.38 -6.51
N THR A 125 -21.25 23.75 -6.48
CA THR A 125 -20.68 24.73 -5.56
C THR A 125 -20.61 26.11 -6.21
N ASN A 126 -20.91 27.14 -5.45
CA ASN A 126 -20.69 28.52 -5.87
C ASN A 126 -19.19 28.88 -5.85
N GLU A 127 -18.89 30.14 -6.17
CA GLU A 127 -17.54 30.68 -5.96
C GLU A 127 -17.19 30.67 -4.47
N ASN A 128 -15.96 30.26 -4.15
CA ASN A 128 -15.46 30.10 -2.77
C ASN A 128 -16.25 29.12 -1.88
N GLU A 129 -17.07 28.23 -2.45
CA GLU A 129 -17.64 27.09 -1.73
C GLU A 129 -16.88 25.81 -2.08
N TYR A 130 -16.57 24.98 -1.08
CA TYR A 130 -15.89 23.71 -1.29
C TYR A 130 -16.54 22.59 -0.48
N ILE A 131 -16.77 21.44 -1.11
CA ILE A 131 -17.23 20.23 -0.40
C ILE A 131 -16.01 19.57 0.27
N PRO A 132 -16.11 19.20 1.57
CA PRO A 132 -15.00 18.55 2.27
C PRO A 132 -14.80 17.12 1.77
N VAL A 133 -13.55 16.78 1.45
CA VAL A 133 -13.14 15.46 0.99
C VAL A 133 -12.28 14.77 2.05
N VAL A 134 -12.63 13.52 2.32
CA VAL A 134 -11.74 12.56 2.95
C VAL A 134 -11.11 11.68 1.87
N PHE A 135 -9.80 11.79 1.70
CA PHE A 135 -9.06 11.02 0.71
C PHE A 135 -8.42 9.80 1.38
N MET A 136 -8.87 8.60 1.03
CA MET A 136 -8.48 7.36 1.70
C MET A 136 -7.67 6.45 0.76
N ASP A 137 -6.57 5.88 1.24
CA ASP A 137 -6.03 4.67 0.60
C ASP A 137 -7.05 3.50 0.71
N LEU A 138 -6.85 2.44 -0.08
CA LEU A 138 -7.69 1.25 -0.05
C LEU A 138 -7.05 0.07 0.69
N ASP A 139 -5.82 -0.29 0.38
CA ASP A 139 -5.25 -1.57 0.82
C ASP A 139 -4.69 -1.40 2.24
N GLU A 140 -5.10 -2.24 3.19
CA GLU A 140 -4.77 -2.13 4.62
C GLU A 140 -5.29 -0.87 5.33
N THR A 141 -5.93 0.03 4.57
CA THR A 141 -6.67 1.19 5.04
C THR A 141 -8.17 0.90 5.09
N VAL A 142 -8.82 0.56 3.97
CA VAL A 142 -10.26 0.20 3.93
C VAL A 142 -10.46 -1.30 3.80
N LEU A 143 -9.69 -1.93 2.91
CA LEU A 143 -9.71 -3.34 2.59
C LEU A 143 -8.52 -4.03 3.27
N ASN A 144 -8.80 -4.97 4.16
CA ASN A 144 -7.81 -5.85 4.74
C ASN A 144 -7.54 -7.01 3.76
N ASN A 145 -6.30 -7.04 3.26
CA ASN A 145 -5.78 -7.99 2.29
C ASN A 145 -4.79 -8.98 2.89
N ILE A 146 -4.73 -9.10 4.22
CA ILE A 146 -3.79 -10.00 4.92
C ILE A 146 -4.01 -11.47 4.51
N ALA A 147 -5.21 -11.84 4.04
CA ALA A 147 -5.47 -13.13 3.41
C ALA A 147 -4.54 -13.42 2.22
N TYR A 148 -4.17 -12.42 1.41
CA TYR A 148 -3.19 -12.56 0.34
C TYR A 148 -1.79 -12.80 0.90
N GLN A 149 -1.39 -12.09 1.97
CA GLN A 149 -0.10 -12.31 2.64
C GLN A 149 -0.03 -13.73 3.25
N ASN A 150 -1.13 -14.22 3.81
CA ASN A 150 -1.25 -15.60 4.28
C ASN A 150 -1.16 -16.61 3.14
N TRP A 151 -1.78 -16.33 1.99
CA TRP A 151 -1.67 -17.18 0.82
C TRP A 151 -0.24 -17.26 0.30
N LEU A 152 0.47 -16.12 0.21
CA LEU A 152 1.89 -16.08 -0.16
C LEU A 152 2.73 -16.94 0.79
N LEU A 153 2.50 -16.81 2.09
CA LEU A 153 3.16 -17.59 3.14
C LEU A 153 2.94 -19.09 2.97
N LEU A 154 1.68 -19.53 2.83
CA LEU A 154 1.32 -20.94 2.73
C LEU A 154 1.79 -21.59 1.42
N ASN A 155 1.88 -20.81 0.35
CA ASN A 155 2.26 -21.28 -0.99
C ASN A 155 3.72 -21.00 -1.33
N ASN A 156 4.51 -20.54 -0.36
CA ASN A 156 5.93 -20.32 -0.55
C ASN A 156 6.23 -19.32 -1.69
N GLN A 157 5.42 -18.26 -1.79
CA GLN A 157 5.48 -17.26 -2.87
C GLN A 157 5.96 -15.90 -2.36
N THR A 158 6.45 -15.06 -3.28
CA THR A 158 6.64 -13.62 -3.04
C THR A 158 5.63 -12.81 -3.85
N TYR A 159 5.46 -11.53 -3.49
CA TYR A 159 4.55 -10.64 -4.21
C TYR A 159 4.85 -10.65 -5.70
N ASN A 160 3.80 -10.85 -6.50
CA ASN A 160 3.82 -10.62 -7.93
C ASN A 160 2.48 -10.01 -8.38
N GLY A 161 2.52 -9.14 -9.39
CA GLY A 161 1.35 -8.39 -9.82
C GLY A 161 0.23 -9.23 -10.43
N ALA A 162 0.56 -10.40 -11.00
CA ALA A 162 -0.43 -11.28 -11.63
C ALA A 162 -1.29 -12.00 -10.58
N GLU A 163 -0.67 -12.57 -9.55
CA GLU A 163 -1.39 -13.19 -8.43
C GLU A 163 -2.14 -12.14 -7.61
N TRP A 164 -1.56 -10.94 -7.42
CA TRP A 164 -2.29 -9.82 -6.83
C TRP A 164 -3.56 -9.46 -7.61
N ALA A 165 -3.49 -9.40 -8.94
CA ALA A 165 -4.66 -9.12 -9.77
C ALA A 165 -5.73 -10.21 -9.63
N LYS A 166 -5.35 -11.49 -9.56
CA LYS A 166 -6.27 -12.60 -9.28
C LYS A 166 -6.93 -12.46 -7.90
N PHE A 167 -6.16 -12.13 -6.88
CA PHE A 167 -6.68 -11.89 -5.53
C PHE A 167 -7.69 -10.74 -5.51
N VAL A 168 -7.35 -9.58 -6.10
CA VAL A 168 -8.28 -8.45 -6.21
C VAL A 168 -9.56 -8.85 -6.95
N ASN A 169 -9.45 -9.57 -8.07
CA ASN A 169 -10.61 -10.03 -8.84
C ASN A 169 -11.51 -11.01 -8.07
N SER A 170 -10.99 -11.73 -7.09
CA SER A 170 -11.80 -12.61 -6.24
C SER A 170 -12.73 -11.84 -5.30
N ALA A 171 -12.45 -10.56 -5.03
CA ALA A 171 -13.24 -9.69 -4.15
C ALA A 171 -13.58 -10.36 -2.81
N VAL A 172 -12.53 -10.85 -2.13
CA VAL A 172 -12.58 -11.57 -0.84
C VAL A 172 -11.91 -10.81 0.30
N SER A 173 -11.40 -9.60 0.06
CA SER A 173 -10.81 -8.78 1.12
C SER A 173 -11.86 -8.49 2.20
N THR A 174 -11.44 -8.47 3.46
CA THR A 174 -12.32 -8.12 4.58
C THR A 174 -12.24 -6.61 4.86
N GLU A 175 -13.13 -6.09 5.68
CA GLU A 175 -13.04 -4.70 6.14
C GLU A 175 -11.89 -4.51 7.13
N VAL A 176 -11.15 -3.40 7.01
CA VAL A 176 -10.40 -2.82 8.14
C VAL A 176 -11.41 -2.19 9.09
N LYS A 177 -11.56 -2.77 10.29
CA LYS A 177 -12.69 -2.49 11.19
C LYS A 177 -12.91 -0.99 11.43
N GLY A 178 -14.12 -0.52 11.09
CA GLY A 178 -14.54 0.87 11.25
C GLY A 178 -14.53 1.67 9.95
N ALA A 179 -13.86 1.20 8.90
CA ALA A 179 -13.72 1.93 7.64
C ALA A 179 -15.06 2.14 6.92
N ILE A 180 -15.90 1.10 6.80
CA ILE A 180 -17.18 1.21 6.08
C ILE A 180 -18.15 2.15 6.81
N GLU A 181 -18.19 2.04 8.14
CA GLU A 181 -19.00 2.93 8.98
C GLU A 181 -18.51 4.38 8.87
N PHE A 182 -17.19 4.60 8.90
CA PHE A 182 -16.61 5.93 8.74
C PHE A 182 -16.89 6.54 7.36
N ILE A 183 -16.80 5.76 6.28
CA ILE A 183 -17.16 6.24 4.94
C ILE A 183 -18.61 6.73 4.92
N LYS A 184 -19.55 5.93 5.43
CA LYS A 184 -20.96 6.32 5.52
C LYS A 184 -21.15 7.57 6.37
N TYR A 185 -20.44 7.65 7.50
CA TYR A 185 -20.46 8.82 8.39
C TYR A 185 -20.06 10.10 7.64
N VAL A 186 -18.97 10.09 6.88
CA VAL A 186 -18.52 11.26 6.09
C VAL A 186 -19.62 11.76 5.15
N TYR A 187 -20.26 10.86 4.40
CA TYR A 187 -21.36 11.21 3.50
C TYR A 187 -22.59 11.72 4.27
N ASP A 188 -22.98 11.06 5.35
CA ASP A 188 -24.11 11.47 6.19
C ASP A 188 -23.89 12.84 6.85
N HIS A 189 -22.64 13.30 6.95
CA HIS A 189 -22.25 14.59 7.53
C HIS A 189 -21.80 15.61 6.47
N GLY A 190 -22.18 15.39 5.21
CA GLY A 190 -22.06 16.40 4.15
C GLY A 190 -20.71 16.44 3.43
N GLY A 191 -19.83 15.47 3.65
CA GLY A 191 -18.58 15.30 2.90
C GLY A 191 -18.64 14.19 1.87
N VAL A 192 -17.52 13.96 1.19
CA VAL A 192 -17.35 12.83 0.27
C VAL A 192 -16.06 12.09 0.55
N VAL A 193 -16.05 10.80 0.22
CA VAL A 193 -14.83 9.99 0.25
C VAL A 193 -14.31 9.77 -1.17
N MET A 194 -13.02 9.99 -1.37
CA MET A 194 -12.31 9.62 -2.60
C MET A 194 -11.21 8.59 -2.30
N PHE A 195 -11.03 7.60 -3.17
CA PHE A 195 -10.05 6.53 -2.98
C PHE A 195 -8.74 6.82 -3.72
N ASN A 196 -7.63 6.97 -2.97
CA ASN A 196 -6.26 7.17 -3.49
C ASN A 196 -5.44 5.88 -3.45
N SER A 197 -5.67 4.98 -4.39
CA SER A 197 -5.05 3.66 -4.32
C SER A 197 -3.90 3.47 -5.31
N ASN A 198 -3.00 2.53 -4.99
CA ASN A 198 -2.04 1.99 -5.94
C ASN A 198 -2.56 0.76 -6.72
N ARG A 199 -3.80 0.34 -6.48
CA ARG A 199 -4.54 -0.51 -7.42
C ARG A 199 -4.60 0.14 -8.81
N GLN A 200 -4.75 -0.65 -9.85
CA GLN A 200 -4.71 -0.21 -11.24
C GLN A 200 -6.07 0.35 -11.66
N GLN A 201 -6.10 1.65 -12.02
CA GLN A 201 -7.29 2.34 -12.52
C GLN A 201 -7.95 1.57 -13.67
N ARG A 202 -7.13 1.02 -14.58
CA ARG A 202 -7.59 0.35 -15.80
C ARG A 202 -8.35 -0.96 -15.59
N SER A 203 -8.15 -1.63 -14.45
CA SER A 203 -8.62 -3.03 -14.30
C SER A 203 -9.01 -3.43 -12.89
N GLN A 204 -8.80 -2.59 -11.88
CA GLN A 204 -9.04 -2.95 -10.47
C GLN A 204 -10.12 -2.12 -9.79
N ILE A 205 -10.78 -1.18 -10.48
CA ILE A 205 -11.93 -0.43 -9.94
C ILE A 205 -13.12 -1.35 -9.67
N GLU A 206 -13.66 -1.99 -10.70
CA GLU A 206 -14.84 -2.87 -10.58
C GLU A 206 -14.69 -3.99 -9.54
N PRO A 207 -13.60 -4.77 -9.50
CA PRO A 207 -13.45 -5.77 -8.44
C PRO A 207 -13.32 -5.16 -7.04
N SER A 208 -12.72 -3.97 -6.90
CA SER A 208 -12.68 -3.25 -5.61
C SER A 208 -14.06 -2.77 -5.19
N LYS A 209 -14.84 -2.21 -6.13
CA LYS A 209 -16.23 -1.78 -5.92
C LYS A 209 -17.11 -2.95 -5.51
N LEU A 210 -16.99 -4.09 -6.20
CA LEU A 210 -17.68 -5.33 -5.83
C LEU A 210 -17.32 -5.78 -4.42
N ASN A 211 -16.04 -5.72 -4.04
CA ASN A 211 -15.61 -6.09 -2.70
C ASN A 211 -16.22 -5.16 -1.63
N LEU A 212 -16.17 -3.85 -1.83
CA LEU A 212 -16.75 -2.88 -0.89
C LEU A 212 -18.27 -3.04 -0.78
N ASN A 213 -18.95 -3.36 -1.88
CA ASN A 213 -20.37 -3.64 -1.89
C ASN A 213 -20.72 -4.89 -1.06
N LYS A 214 -19.96 -5.98 -1.19
CA LYS A 214 -20.11 -7.17 -0.32
C LYS A 214 -19.89 -6.86 1.16
N LEU A 215 -19.06 -5.86 1.49
CA LEU A 215 -18.82 -5.38 2.85
C LEU A 215 -19.90 -4.40 3.34
N GLY A 216 -20.92 -4.12 2.53
CA GLY A 216 -22.07 -3.31 2.90
C GLY A 216 -21.94 -1.82 2.57
N LEU A 217 -21.00 -1.42 1.70
CA LEU A 217 -20.97 -0.08 1.12
C LEU A 217 -21.81 -0.03 -0.15
N ASP A 218 -22.92 0.72 -0.11
CA ASP A 218 -23.81 0.85 -1.26
C ASP A 218 -23.09 1.48 -2.47
N ASN A 219 -23.46 1.07 -3.68
CA ASN A 219 -22.89 1.62 -4.92
C ASN A 219 -23.16 3.13 -5.08
N ALA A 220 -24.19 3.67 -4.43
CA ALA A 220 -24.47 5.11 -4.39
C ALA A 220 -23.33 5.93 -3.78
N TYR A 221 -22.56 5.36 -2.85
CA TYR A 221 -21.36 5.98 -2.30
C TYR A 221 -20.14 5.87 -3.21
N MET A 222 -20.22 5.09 -4.30
CA MET A 222 -19.08 4.76 -5.16
C MET A 222 -19.30 5.14 -6.64
N PRO A 223 -19.64 6.41 -6.95
CA PRO A 223 -19.70 6.87 -8.32
C PRO A 223 -18.31 6.87 -8.97
N ASN A 224 -18.24 6.95 -10.30
CA ASN A 224 -16.97 6.75 -11.02
C ASN A 224 -15.90 7.81 -10.70
N TRP A 225 -16.30 9.03 -10.33
CA TRP A 225 -15.39 10.16 -10.11
C TRP A 225 -14.63 10.13 -8.76
N ILE A 226 -14.97 9.21 -7.85
CA ILE A 226 -14.26 9.06 -6.57
C ILE A 226 -13.00 8.17 -6.65
N TRP A 227 -12.76 7.51 -7.78
CA TRP A 227 -11.68 6.53 -7.92
C TRP A 227 -10.42 7.17 -8.50
N TRP A 228 -9.43 7.42 -7.64
CA TRP A 228 -8.15 8.05 -8.00
C TRP A 228 -7.00 7.06 -7.80
N MET A 229 -6.96 6.01 -8.62
CA MET A 229 -5.99 4.93 -8.49
C MET A 229 -4.75 5.12 -9.39
N LYS A 230 -3.83 4.15 -9.37
CA LYS A 230 -2.64 4.15 -10.23
C LYS A 230 -3.05 4.06 -11.70
N GLY A 231 -2.60 5.01 -12.50
CA GLY A 231 -3.04 5.20 -13.88
C GLY A 231 -3.85 6.48 -14.08
N THR A 232 -4.30 7.13 -13.00
CA THR A 232 -4.88 8.46 -13.05
C THR A 232 -3.82 9.51 -13.38
N ASN A 233 -4.17 10.46 -14.27
CA ASN A 233 -3.37 11.60 -14.66
C ASN A 233 -3.94 12.88 -14.05
N ALA A 234 -3.41 13.26 -12.89
CA ALA A 234 -3.70 14.50 -12.19
C ALA A 234 -2.70 15.61 -12.56
N SER A 235 -2.31 15.69 -13.85
CA SER A 235 -1.47 16.76 -14.39
C SER A 235 -2.13 17.40 -15.61
N GLY A 236 -2.05 18.74 -15.73
CA GLY A 236 -2.64 19.49 -16.84
C GLY A 236 -4.15 19.76 -16.70
N THR A 237 -4.84 19.95 -17.83
CA THR A 237 -6.25 20.37 -17.91
C THR A 237 -7.21 19.21 -18.19
N SER A 238 -6.92 18.00 -17.69
CA SER A 238 -7.87 16.89 -17.90
C SER A 238 -9.15 17.15 -17.11
N ASP A 239 -10.26 17.33 -17.81
CA ASP A 239 -11.56 17.61 -17.18
C ASP A 239 -12.06 16.45 -16.31
N LYS A 240 -11.61 15.22 -16.59
CA LYS A 240 -12.00 13.97 -15.88
C LYS A 240 -10.79 13.06 -15.62
N PRO A 241 -9.87 13.41 -14.71
CA PRO A 241 -8.64 12.63 -14.50
C PRO A 241 -8.88 11.15 -14.18
N TRP A 242 -9.95 10.84 -13.44
CA TRP A 242 -10.33 9.47 -13.07
C TRP A 242 -10.69 8.56 -14.25
N THR A 243 -10.83 9.06 -15.48
CA THR A 243 -11.04 8.20 -16.67
C THR A 243 -9.73 7.78 -17.33
N THR A 244 -8.60 8.37 -16.94
CA THR A 244 -7.29 8.04 -17.51
C THR A 244 -6.73 6.75 -16.90
N THR A 245 -5.90 6.03 -17.64
CA THR A 245 -5.41 4.69 -17.21
C THR A 245 -3.89 4.51 -17.31
N THR A 246 -3.19 5.51 -17.85
CA THR A 246 -1.74 5.49 -18.10
C THR A 246 -1.00 6.64 -17.41
N GLY A 247 -1.70 7.45 -16.63
CA GLY A 247 -1.13 8.52 -15.84
C GLY A 247 -0.17 8.02 -14.77
N THR A 248 0.81 8.87 -14.44
CA THR A 248 1.89 8.56 -13.50
C THR A 248 1.81 9.39 -12.23
N SER A 249 0.68 10.06 -12.00
CA SER A 249 0.57 11.01 -10.90
C SER A 249 0.75 10.34 -9.55
N SER A 250 1.51 11.00 -8.69
CA SER A 250 1.67 10.66 -7.28
C SER A 250 0.35 10.75 -6.54
N LYS A 251 0.26 10.12 -5.37
CA LYS A 251 -0.91 10.24 -4.50
C LYS A 251 -1.12 11.69 -4.09
N GLU A 252 -0.04 12.40 -3.77
CA GLU A 252 -0.06 13.81 -3.37
C GLU A 252 -0.49 14.73 -4.53
N GLU A 253 -0.05 14.47 -5.76
CA GLU A 253 -0.52 15.18 -6.96
C GLU A 253 -2.02 15.01 -7.17
N ARG A 254 -2.57 13.81 -6.97
CA ARG A 254 -4.02 13.57 -7.06
C ARG A 254 -4.81 14.36 -6.02
N MET A 255 -4.34 14.38 -4.77
CA MET A 255 -4.98 15.16 -3.69
C MET A 255 -4.90 16.66 -3.94
N ASN A 256 -3.75 17.14 -4.41
CA ASN A 256 -3.56 18.53 -4.79
C ASN A 256 -4.49 18.93 -5.93
N PHE A 257 -4.60 18.10 -6.98
CA PHE A 257 -5.48 18.36 -8.11
C PHE A 257 -6.93 18.53 -7.68
N VAL A 258 -7.44 17.62 -6.85
CA VAL A 258 -8.82 17.69 -6.31
C VAL A 258 -9.04 18.98 -5.53
N SER A 259 -8.04 19.43 -4.78
CA SER A 259 -8.16 20.63 -3.95
C SER A 259 -8.03 21.94 -4.73
N THR A 260 -7.40 21.94 -5.91
CA THR A 260 -7.10 23.17 -6.67
C THR A 260 -7.93 23.33 -7.94
N ASN A 261 -8.73 22.34 -8.32
CA ASN A 261 -9.53 22.38 -9.55
C ASN A 261 -11.01 22.13 -9.24
N LYS A 262 -11.89 22.72 -10.04
CA LYS A 262 -13.29 22.32 -10.08
C LYS A 262 -13.43 21.09 -10.97
N LEU A 263 -14.24 20.13 -10.53
CA LEU A 263 -14.48 18.87 -11.26
C LEU A 263 -15.92 18.86 -11.77
N GLU A 264 -16.10 18.57 -13.06
CA GLU A 264 -17.41 18.26 -13.61
C GLU A 264 -17.72 16.77 -13.37
N ILE A 265 -18.41 16.48 -12.26
CA ILE A 265 -18.66 15.11 -11.80
C ILE A 265 -19.82 14.43 -12.53
N GLU A 266 -20.75 15.25 -13.06
CA GLU A 266 -21.88 14.88 -13.91
C GLU A 266 -22.10 16.00 -14.93
N GLU A 267 -22.81 15.73 -16.02
CA GLU A 267 -23.02 16.72 -17.10
C GLU A 267 -23.59 18.03 -16.55
N GLY A 268 -22.85 19.13 -16.74
CA GLY A 268 -23.20 20.47 -16.26
C GLY A 268 -23.08 20.67 -14.74
N LYS A 269 -22.61 19.66 -13.98
CA LYS A 269 -22.45 19.71 -12.52
C LYS A 269 -20.99 19.85 -12.13
N THR A 270 -20.58 21.10 -11.97
CA THR A 270 -19.23 21.48 -11.56
C THR A 270 -19.16 21.68 -10.05
N VAL A 271 -18.22 21.00 -9.40
CA VAL A 271 -18.04 20.99 -7.95
C VAL A 271 -16.59 21.30 -7.59
N ALA A 272 -16.38 22.22 -6.65
CA ALA A 272 -15.09 22.45 -6.03
C ALA A 272 -14.97 21.63 -4.75
N PHE A 273 -13.81 21.02 -4.56
CA PHE A 273 -13.54 20.15 -3.42
C PHE A 273 -12.33 20.66 -2.63
N ARG A 274 -12.26 20.34 -1.34
CA ARG A 274 -11.05 20.52 -0.52
C ARG A 274 -10.76 19.25 0.25
N VAL A 275 -9.53 18.76 0.14
CA VAL A 275 -9.08 17.62 0.94
C VAL A 275 -8.80 18.09 2.35
N VAL A 276 -9.75 17.81 3.24
CA VAL A 276 -9.68 18.15 4.67
C VAL A 276 -9.19 16.99 5.53
N MET A 277 -9.08 15.79 4.94
CA MET A 277 -8.52 14.63 5.60
C MET A 277 -7.82 13.69 4.63
N LYS A 278 -6.66 13.19 5.04
CA LYS A 278 -5.91 12.12 4.36
C LYS A 278 -5.91 10.91 5.28
N VAL A 279 -6.20 9.72 4.76
CA VAL A 279 -6.25 8.48 5.55
C VAL A 279 -5.48 7.38 4.84
N GLY A 280 -4.58 6.71 5.55
CA GLY A 280 -3.71 5.69 4.96
C GLY A 280 -2.92 4.92 6.01
N ASP A 281 -2.37 3.77 5.66
CA ASP A 281 -1.53 2.94 6.51
C ASP A 281 -0.02 3.13 6.25
N ASP A 282 0.33 3.74 5.10
CA ASP A 282 1.70 4.05 4.70
C ASP A 282 1.95 5.56 4.74
N ILE A 283 3.16 6.00 5.13
CA ILE A 283 3.53 7.42 5.11
C ILE A 283 3.40 8.05 3.70
N ASN A 284 3.55 7.22 2.66
CA ASN A 284 3.38 7.62 1.27
C ASN A 284 1.92 7.95 0.92
N ASP A 285 0.94 7.59 1.75
CA ASP A 285 -0.46 7.95 1.51
C ASP A 285 -0.73 9.44 1.74
N PHE A 286 0.16 10.09 2.49
CA PHE A 286 0.03 11.49 2.90
C PHE A 286 0.87 12.43 2.04
N ASN A 287 2.15 12.06 1.79
CA ASN A 287 3.14 12.97 1.21
C ASN A 287 4.15 12.22 0.30
N ASP A 288 3.70 11.47 -0.70
CA ASP A 288 4.61 10.66 -1.53
C ASP A 288 5.57 11.47 -2.42
N ASN A 289 5.36 12.78 -2.65
CA ASN A 289 6.38 13.58 -3.33
C ASN A 289 7.61 13.76 -2.45
N PHE A 290 7.41 14.03 -1.15
CA PHE A 290 8.52 14.16 -0.19
C PHE A 290 9.28 12.84 -0.05
N THR A 291 8.54 11.73 0.03
CA THR A 291 9.13 10.45 0.39
C THR A 291 9.71 9.68 -0.80
N LYS A 292 9.33 10.00 -2.06
CA LYS A 292 9.86 9.38 -3.30
C LYS A 292 11.37 9.58 -3.49
N ASP A 293 11.87 10.79 -3.20
CA ASP A 293 13.29 11.13 -3.35
C ASP A 293 14.12 10.77 -2.11
N ALA A 294 13.46 10.47 -0.98
CA ALA A 294 14.09 10.16 0.30
C ALA A 294 14.72 8.77 0.39
N LYS A 295 15.27 8.23 -0.71
CA LYS A 295 16.06 6.97 -0.69
C LYS A 295 17.28 7.05 0.25
N ALA A 296 17.66 8.26 0.66
CA ALA A 296 18.81 8.56 1.51
C ALA A 296 18.51 8.73 3.02
N VAL A 297 17.25 8.83 3.45
CA VAL A 297 16.89 9.02 4.89
C VAL A 297 16.36 7.70 5.46
N SER A 298 16.77 7.34 6.68
CA SER A 298 16.21 6.17 7.37
C SER A 298 14.74 6.41 7.75
N ASP A 299 13.93 5.35 7.83
CA ASP A 299 12.53 5.44 8.27
C ASP A 299 12.39 6.13 9.62
N TYR A 300 13.30 5.82 10.54
CA TYR A 300 13.32 6.40 11.86
C TYR A 300 13.48 7.92 11.82
N GLU A 301 14.44 8.42 11.04
CA GLU A 301 14.72 9.84 10.94
C GLU A 301 13.63 10.58 10.16
N LEU A 302 13.05 9.95 9.13
CA LEU A 302 11.92 10.50 8.37
C LEU A 302 10.68 10.65 9.26
N VAL A 303 10.29 9.58 9.97
CA VAL A 303 9.13 9.56 10.85
C VAL A 303 9.33 10.49 12.04
N ASN A 304 10.52 10.49 12.65
CA ASN A 304 10.83 11.37 13.77
C ASN A 304 10.80 12.85 13.36
N ASN A 305 11.35 13.20 12.20
CA ASN A 305 11.35 14.58 11.71
C ASN A 305 9.96 15.00 11.23
N LEU A 306 9.20 14.11 10.59
CA LEU A 306 7.82 14.38 10.21
C LEU A 306 6.97 14.63 11.46
N ILE A 307 7.00 13.74 12.45
CA ILE A 307 6.05 13.77 13.58
C ILE A 307 6.46 14.80 14.66
N ASN A 308 7.73 14.85 15.06
CA ASN A 308 8.10 15.57 16.29
C ASN A 308 8.56 17.02 16.08
N THR A 309 8.96 17.41 14.85
CA THR A 309 9.65 18.69 14.64
C THR A 309 9.10 19.54 13.50
N SER A 310 8.16 19.02 12.71
CA SER A 310 7.65 19.70 11.52
C SER A 310 6.21 20.22 11.67
N ALA A 311 5.86 21.23 10.86
CA ALA A 311 4.47 21.67 10.73
C ALA A 311 3.54 20.55 10.23
N VAL A 312 4.08 19.60 9.44
CA VAL A 312 3.35 18.43 8.94
C VAL A 312 3.01 17.46 10.06
N GLY A 313 3.88 17.31 11.07
CA GLY A 313 3.67 16.42 12.21
C GLY A 313 2.41 16.75 13.00
N LYS A 314 2.13 18.05 13.13
CA LYS A 314 0.92 18.56 13.78
C LYS A 314 -0.37 18.17 13.05
N LEU A 315 -0.29 17.73 11.79
CA LEU A 315 -1.45 17.29 11.01
C LEU A 315 -1.88 15.87 11.37
N TYR A 316 -1.01 15.02 11.92
CA TYR A 316 -1.37 13.66 12.32
C TYR A 316 -2.31 13.65 13.52
N GLY A 317 -3.56 13.23 13.32
CA GLY A 317 -4.61 13.28 14.34
C GLY A 317 -5.02 14.71 14.71
N ASN A 318 -4.83 15.69 13.81
CA ASN A 318 -5.12 17.09 14.07
C ASN A 318 -6.61 17.33 14.37
N LEU A 319 -6.86 18.11 15.42
CA LEU A 319 -8.17 18.60 15.85
C LEU A 319 -8.18 20.14 16.02
N ASP A 320 -7.16 20.84 15.52
CA ASP A 320 -7.01 22.28 15.62
C ASP A 320 -7.04 22.93 14.23
N LEU A 321 -7.98 23.86 14.03
CA LEU A 321 -8.15 24.59 12.79
C LEU A 321 -7.04 25.64 12.53
N ASN A 322 -6.15 25.88 13.49
CA ASN A 322 -4.96 26.70 13.27
C ASN A 322 -3.84 25.93 12.53
N ASN A 323 -3.87 24.59 12.55
CA ASN A 323 -2.88 23.77 11.85
C ASN A 323 -3.28 23.61 10.37
N LYS A 324 -2.65 24.40 9.51
CA LYS A 324 -2.91 24.45 8.07
C LYS A 324 -2.27 23.29 7.31
N GLU A 325 -2.97 22.79 6.29
CA GLU A 325 -2.50 21.72 5.42
C GLU A 325 -1.14 22.07 4.81
N GLN A 326 -0.31 21.04 4.66
CA GLN A 326 1.02 21.14 4.08
C GLN A 326 1.13 20.16 2.92
N PHE A 327 1.70 20.63 1.81
CA PHE A 327 2.09 19.77 0.70
C PHE A 327 3.57 19.98 0.36
N TYR A 328 4.20 18.95 -0.18
CA TYR A 328 5.57 19.01 -0.64
C TYR A 328 5.63 19.34 -2.13
N ASN A 329 6.24 20.48 -2.47
CA ASN A 329 6.44 20.87 -3.86
C ASN A 329 7.72 20.19 -4.41
N PRO A 330 7.60 19.24 -5.36
CA PRO A 330 8.74 18.51 -5.88
C PRO A 330 9.70 19.38 -6.72
N THR A 331 9.23 20.53 -7.24
CA THR A 331 10.05 21.47 -8.01
C THR A 331 10.92 22.33 -7.11
N THR A 332 10.34 22.94 -6.06
CA THR A 332 11.07 23.82 -5.14
C THR A 332 11.77 23.04 -4.02
N LYS A 333 11.38 21.77 -3.80
CA LYS A 333 11.82 20.90 -2.72
C LYS A 333 11.52 21.44 -1.33
N GLN A 334 10.43 22.21 -1.20
CA GLN A 334 9.99 22.83 0.05
C GLN A 334 8.57 22.38 0.42
N TRP A 335 8.28 22.44 1.70
CA TRP A 335 6.92 22.36 2.21
C TRP A 335 6.21 23.69 1.98
N GLU A 336 4.99 23.64 1.48
CA GLU A 336 4.15 24.80 1.24
C GLU A 336 2.85 24.65 2.02
N THR A 337 2.43 25.76 2.63
CA THR A 337 1.23 25.83 3.48
C THR A 337 0.02 26.25 2.66
N ARG A 338 -1.12 25.60 2.90
CA ARG A 338 -2.41 25.96 2.33
C ARG A 338 -3.21 26.92 3.24
N ASP A 339 -4.28 27.48 2.70
CA ASP A 339 -5.22 28.36 3.40
C ASP A 339 -6.24 27.60 4.27
N TRP A 340 -6.45 26.30 4.03
CA TRP A 340 -7.30 25.43 4.85
C TRP A 340 -6.47 24.47 5.72
N SER A 341 -7.14 23.88 6.70
CA SER A 341 -6.63 22.92 7.67
C SER A 341 -7.05 21.51 7.29
N ALA A 342 -6.21 20.55 7.67
CA ALA A 342 -6.47 19.14 7.41
C ALA A 342 -6.05 18.26 8.59
N SER A 343 -6.57 17.03 8.61
CA SER A 343 -6.16 15.98 9.54
C SER A 343 -5.63 14.76 8.81
N TYR A 344 -4.49 14.22 9.25
CA TYR A 344 -3.86 13.04 8.69
C TYR A 344 -4.11 11.86 9.64
N ILE A 345 -4.84 10.86 9.18
CA ILE A 345 -5.22 9.69 9.97
C ILE A 345 -4.40 8.49 9.52
N LEU A 346 -3.38 8.14 10.29
CA LEU A 346 -2.56 6.94 10.05
C LEU A 346 -3.28 5.70 10.59
N ILE A 347 -3.65 4.78 9.71
CA ILE A 347 -4.24 3.49 10.06
C ILE A 347 -3.13 2.57 10.55
N PRO A 348 -3.14 2.17 11.82
CA PRO A 348 -2.04 1.41 12.38
C PRO A 348 -2.20 -0.07 12.07
N GLY A 349 -1.08 -0.80 12.20
CA GLY A 349 -1.08 -2.24 12.16
C GLY A 349 -1.06 -2.83 10.75
N ASN A 350 -0.56 -2.14 9.73
CA ASN A 350 0.06 -2.86 8.62
C ASN A 350 1.51 -3.15 9.02
N ALA A 351 1.75 -4.37 9.50
CA ALA A 351 3.08 -4.85 9.85
C ALA A 351 3.61 -5.88 8.85
N SER A 352 2.89 -6.13 7.75
CA SER A 352 3.19 -7.22 6.82
C SER A 352 3.93 -6.73 5.59
N TYR A 353 3.61 -5.53 5.11
CA TYR A 353 4.25 -4.96 3.93
C TYR A 353 4.08 -3.43 3.88
N GLY A 354 4.89 -2.75 3.10
CA GLY A 354 4.80 -1.29 2.94
C GLY A 354 6.14 -0.69 2.54
N SER A 355 6.17 0.63 2.38
CA SER A 355 7.37 1.36 1.99
C SER A 355 8.48 1.28 3.03
N PHE A 356 8.13 1.05 4.31
CA PHE A 356 9.09 0.83 5.39
C PHE A 356 10.00 -0.39 5.14
N ILE A 357 9.50 -1.43 4.44
CA ILE A 357 10.35 -2.58 4.04
C ILE A 357 11.41 -2.12 3.03
N GLU A 358 11.00 -1.39 2.00
CA GLU A 358 11.91 -0.88 0.97
C GLU A 358 12.94 0.08 1.56
N ARG A 359 12.55 0.94 2.51
CA ARG A 359 13.44 1.93 3.10
C ARG A 359 14.45 1.32 4.05
N THR A 360 14.02 0.36 4.86
CA THR A 360 14.90 -0.39 5.79
C THR A 360 15.83 -1.34 5.04
N THR A 361 15.36 -2.02 3.99
CA THR A 361 16.13 -3.08 3.31
C THR A 361 16.71 -2.68 1.96
N LYS A 362 16.43 -1.46 1.48
CA LYS A 362 16.73 -0.96 0.13
C LYS A 362 16.14 -1.82 -1.00
N SER A 363 15.16 -2.67 -0.70
CA SER A 363 14.46 -3.54 -1.64
C SER A 363 13.01 -3.75 -1.22
N ARG A 364 12.07 -3.75 -2.17
CA ARG A 364 10.68 -4.17 -1.89
C ARG A 364 10.56 -5.67 -1.60
N ASN A 365 11.55 -6.44 -2.06
CA ASN A 365 11.67 -7.88 -1.89
C ASN A 365 13.08 -8.19 -1.36
N PRO A 366 13.37 -7.88 -0.09
CA PRO A 366 14.68 -8.10 0.52
C PRO A 366 15.21 -9.51 0.29
N ARG A 367 16.54 -9.62 0.21
CA ARG A 367 17.20 -10.93 0.13
C ARG A 367 17.23 -11.58 1.50
N ILE A 368 17.26 -12.90 1.52
CA ILE A 368 17.19 -13.67 2.75
C ILE A 368 18.37 -13.43 3.68
N GLU A 369 19.55 -13.27 3.11
CA GLU A 369 20.80 -13.13 3.84
C GLU A 369 20.78 -11.87 4.72
N LEU A 370 20.02 -10.84 4.31
CA LEU A 370 19.81 -9.64 5.10
C LEU A 370 19.04 -9.95 6.39
N TYR A 371 17.97 -10.74 6.29
CA TYR A 371 17.17 -11.13 7.44
C TYR A 371 17.92 -12.09 8.35
N GLU A 372 18.69 -13.04 7.80
CA GLU A 372 19.56 -13.92 8.60
C GLU A 372 20.59 -13.10 9.36
N SER A 373 21.22 -12.10 8.72
CA SER A 373 22.17 -11.21 9.37
C SER A 373 21.53 -10.35 10.47
N ILE A 374 20.29 -9.90 10.30
CA ILE A 374 19.55 -9.17 11.33
C ILE A 374 19.26 -10.09 12.52
N LEU A 375 18.69 -11.28 12.26
CA LEU A 375 18.32 -12.24 13.31
C LEU A 375 19.55 -12.80 14.04
N SER A 376 20.68 -13.00 13.33
CA SER A 376 21.91 -13.49 13.95
C SER A 376 22.47 -12.47 14.96
N LYS A 377 22.35 -11.17 14.69
CA LYS A 377 22.71 -10.11 15.65
C LYS A 377 21.84 -10.12 16.90
N PHE A 378 20.56 -10.51 16.79
CA PHE A 378 19.70 -10.70 17.95
C PHE A 378 19.95 -12.03 18.67
N SER A 379 20.50 -13.04 17.99
CA SER A 379 20.90 -14.30 18.61
C SER A 379 22.17 -14.19 19.47
N GLU A 380 22.88 -13.07 19.39
CA GLU A 380 23.96 -12.71 20.32
C GLU A 380 23.45 -12.29 21.71
N PHE A 381 22.13 -12.22 21.93
CA PHE A 381 21.55 -12.28 23.28
C PHE A 381 21.70 -13.69 23.86
N ASN A 382 22.94 -14.07 24.13
CA ASN A 382 23.33 -15.11 25.06
C ASN A 382 24.26 -14.47 26.09
N HIS A 383 23.65 -13.77 27.07
CA HIS A 383 23.88 -13.89 28.51
C HIS A 383 23.13 -12.79 29.27
#